data_AF-A0A396Z0Z3-F1
#
_entry.id   AF-A0A396Z0Z3-F1
#
_cell.length_a   1.000
_cell.length_b   1.000
_cell.length_c   1.000
_cell.angle_alpha   90.00
_cell.angle_beta   90.00
_cell.angle_gamma   90.00
#
_symmetry.space_group_name_H-M   'P 1'
#
loop_
_entity.id
_entity.type
_entity.pdbx_description
1 polymer ?
#
loop_
_entity_poly.entity_id
_entity_poly.type
_entity_poly.pdbx_seq_one_letter_code
_entity_poly.pdbx_strand_id
1 'polypeptide(L)'
;MIYNLVRETGLEIADRGKTRIEMMQTASFKFWERPFSFCEKKKFVQRGSGLIAESTRASDLTPQKDRMKRFLGIEQPLRLHEKYILFEQDVKE
;
A
#
# COMPACT_ATOMS: atom_id res chain seq x y z
N MET A 1 10.23 -10.83 16.92
CA MET A 1 10.02 -9.95 15.75
C MET A 1 9.01 -10.58 14.78
N ILE A 2 8.02 -9.82 14.34
CA ILE A 2 7.11 -10.16 13.24
C ILE A 2 7.26 -9.09 12.17
N TYR A 3 7.28 -9.51 10.91
CA TYR A 3 7.33 -8.64 9.74
C TYR A 3 5.94 -8.60 9.09
N ASN A 4 5.29 -7.44 9.10
CA ASN A 4 3.97 -7.24 8.57
C ASN A 4 4.05 -6.53 7.21
N LEU A 5 3.50 -7.16 6.17
CA LEU A 5 3.26 -6.49 4.90
C LEU A 5 1.93 -5.75 4.99
N VAL A 6 2.00 -4.42 4.92
CA VAL A 6 0.85 -3.54 5.05
C VAL A 6 0.59 -2.87 3.72
N ARG A 7 -0.66 -2.94 3.26
CA ARG A 7 -1.13 -2.17 2.12
C ARG A 7 -1.53 -0.78 2.61
N GLU A 8 -0.89 0.23 2.05
CA GLU A 8 -1.27 1.63 2.18
C GLU A 8 -2.02 2.07 0.94
N THR A 9 -3.24 2.54 1.13
CA THR A 9 -4.03 3.19 0.08
C THR A 9 -3.88 4.70 0.24
N GLY A 10 -3.36 5.34 -0.80
CA GLY A 10 -3.19 6.77 -0.89
C GLY A 10 -4.11 7.40 -1.92
N LEU A 11 -4.47 8.64 -1.64
CA LEU A 11 -5.32 9.50 -2.43
C LEU A 11 -4.54 10.75 -2.81
N GLU A 12 -4.49 11.05 -4.10
CA GLU A 12 -3.89 12.27 -4.63
C GLU A 12 -4.96 13.11 -5.33
N ILE A 13 -5.06 14.36 -4.90
CA ILE A 13 -5.97 15.36 -5.44
C ILE A 13 -5.12 16.56 -5.87
N ALA A 14 -5.32 17.07 -7.09
CA ALA A 14 -4.42 18.05 -7.71
C ALA A 14 -4.18 19.32 -6.88
N ASP A 15 -5.19 19.81 -6.17
CA ASP A 15 -5.18 21.04 -5.36
C ASP A 15 -4.82 20.81 -3.88
N ARG A 16 -4.95 19.58 -3.37
CA ARG A 16 -4.76 19.24 -1.95
C ARG A 16 -3.56 18.34 -1.68
N GLY A 17 -2.90 17.87 -2.74
CA GLY A 17 -1.74 16.99 -2.65
C GLY A 17 -2.11 15.53 -2.34
N LYS A 18 -1.16 14.83 -1.73
CA LYS A 18 -1.26 13.40 -1.39
C LYS A 18 -1.65 13.21 0.05
N THR A 19 -2.65 12.37 0.29
CA THR A 19 -3.08 11.96 1.63
C THR A 19 -3.23 10.46 1.72
N ARG A 20 -2.93 9.91 2.89
CA ARG A 20 -3.15 8.49 3.19
C ARG A 20 -4.57 8.31 3.72
N ILE A 21 -5.30 7.37 3.15
CA ILE A 21 -6.70 7.12 3.53
C ILE A 21 -6.91 5.80 4.27
N GLU A 22 -6.05 4.80 4.04
CA GLU A 22 -6.17 3.49 4.66
C GLU A 22 -4.80 2.83 4.80
N MET A 23 -4.61 2.10 5.91
CA MET A 23 -3.55 1.10 6.05
C MET A 23 -4.17 -0.21 6.52
N MET A 24 -3.88 -1.28 5.80
CA MET A 24 -4.42 -2.61 6.09
C MET A 24 -3.33 -3.66 6.06
N GLN A 25 -3.18 -4.39 7.16
CA GLN A 25 -2.28 -5.53 7.20
C GLN A 25 -2.74 -6.60 6.21
N THR A 26 -1.86 -6.98 5.30
CA THR A 26 -2.14 -7.95 4.23
C THR A 26 -1.61 -9.33 4.59
N ALA A 27 -0.42 -9.40 5.20
CA ALA A 27 0.21 -10.64 5.62
C ALA A 27 1.24 -10.39 6.72
N SER A 28 1.54 -11.44 7.48
CA SER A 28 2.56 -11.42 8.54
C SER A 28 3.55 -12.57 8.35
N PHE A 29 4.80 -12.30 8.67
CA PHE A 29 5.90 -13.22 8.45
C PHE A 29 6.82 -13.26 9.66
N LYS A 30 7.40 -14.43 9.95
CA LYS A 30 8.40 -14.60 11.00
C LYS A 30 9.83 -14.28 10.54
N PHE A 31 10.05 -14.20 9.23
CA PHE A 31 11.36 -14.03 8.60
C PHE A 31 11.30 -12.86 7.61
N TRP A 32 12.36 -12.04 7.56
CA TRP A 32 12.39 -10.79 6.81
C TRP A 32 12.42 -11.01 5.29
N GLU A 33 12.89 -12.16 4.81
CA GLU A 33 12.99 -12.49 3.38
C GLU A 33 11.63 -12.87 2.76
N ARG A 34 10.72 -13.41 3.58
CA ARG A 34 9.42 -13.93 3.13
C ARG A 34 8.49 -12.88 2.51
N PRO A 35 8.39 -11.65 3.04
CA PRO A 35 7.67 -10.56 2.40
C PRO A 35 8.10 -10.32 0.95
N PHE A 36 9.41 -10.32 0.67
CA PHE A 36 9.93 -10.05 -0.67
C PHE A 36 9.54 -11.15 -1.65
N SER A 37 9.73 -12.41 -1.27
CA SER A 37 9.29 -13.55 -2.08
C SER A 37 7.78 -13.57 -2.30
N PHE A 38 7.00 -13.10 -1.33
CA PHE A 38 5.55 -12.96 -1.47
C PHE A 38 5.19 -11.91 -2.53
N CYS A 39 5.80 -10.72 -2.47
CA CYS A 39 5.59 -9.65 -3.44
C CYS A 39 6.02 -10.06 -4.86
N GLU A 40 7.16 -10.74 -4.99
CA GLU A 40 7.66 -11.28 -6.26
C GLU A 40 6.66 -12.27 -6.88
N LYS A 41 6.18 -13.25 -6.10
CA LYS A 41 5.17 -14.22 -6.56
C LYS A 41 3.86 -13.56 -7.01
N LYS A 42 3.50 -12.44 -6.38
CA LYS A 42 2.32 -11.64 -6.74
C LYS A 42 2.59 -10.67 -7.90
N LYS A 43 3.79 -10.68 -8.49
CA LYS A 43 4.23 -9.81 -9.58
C LYS A 43 4.14 -8.32 -9.22
N PHE A 44 4.47 -7.99 -7.98
CA PHE A 44 4.53 -6.59 -7.55
C PHE A 44 5.83 -5.96 -8.07
N VAL A 45 5.75 -4.71 -8.47
CA VAL A 45 6.92 -3.91 -8.84
C VAL A 45 7.55 -3.39 -7.56
N GLN A 46 8.79 -3.79 -7.30
CA GLN A 46 9.57 -3.33 -6.17
C GLN A 46 10.46 -2.15 -6.54
N ARG A 47 10.56 -1.18 -5.63
CA ARG A 47 11.55 -0.10 -5.66
C ARG A 47 12.28 -0.08 -4.31
N GLY A 48 13.60 0.12 -4.33
CA GLY A 48 14.44 0.05 -3.12
C GLY A 48 14.81 -1.40 -2.75
N SER A 49 15.46 -1.57 -1.60
CA SER A 49 15.92 -2.87 -1.09
C SER A 49 15.80 -2.93 0.43
N GLY A 50 15.71 -4.15 0.99
CA GLY A 50 15.55 -4.34 2.44
C GLY A 50 14.32 -3.63 3.01
N LEU A 51 14.43 -3.06 4.20
CA LEU A 51 13.31 -2.46 4.94
C LEU A 51 12.74 -1.18 4.31
N ILE A 52 13.49 -0.54 3.40
CA ILE A 52 13.03 0.65 2.68
C ILE A 52 12.37 0.30 1.35
N ALA A 53 12.20 -0.99 1.04
CA ALA A 53 11.58 -1.40 -0.21
C ALA A 53 10.08 -1.06 -0.21
N GLU A 54 9.65 -0.35 -1.25
CA GLU A 54 8.24 -0.14 -1.55
C GLU A 54 7.84 -1.10 -2.66
N SER A 55 6.79 -1.89 -2.41
CA SER A 55 6.19 -2.74 -3.44
C SER A 55 4.90 -2.13 -3.95
N THR A 56 4.69 -2.12 -5.26
CA THR A 56 3.49 -1.55 -5.90
C THR A 56 2.87 -2.58 -6.82
N ARG A 57 1.54 -2.52 -6.96
CA ARG A 57 0.81 -3.36 -7.91
C ARG A 57 0.00 -2.46 -8.83
N ALA A 58 -0.02 -2.80 -10.11
CA ALA A 58 -1.06 -2.30 -11.01
C ALA A 58 -2.41 -2.95 -10.62
N SER A 59 -3.08 -2.36 -9.64
CA SER A 59 -4.48 -2.64 -9.32
C SER A 59 -5.35 -1.68 -10.14
N ASP A 60 -6.43 -2.17 -10.73
CA ASP A 60 -7.47 -1.28 -11.22
C ASP A 60 -8.24 -0.72 -10.01
N LEU A 61 -8.02 0.57 -9.73
CA LEU A 61 -8.65 1.29 -8.62
C LEU A 61 -9.82 2.16 -9.08
N THR A 62 -10.28 1.99 -10.33
CA THR A 62 -11.40 2.76 -10.89
C THR A 62 -12.67 2.65 -10.05
N PRO A 63 -13.11 1.45 -9.58
CA PRO A 63 -14.31 1.32 -8.76
C PRO A 63 -14.23 2.10 -7.43
N GLN A 64 -13.07 2.03 -6.77
CA GLN A 64 -12.81 2.72 -5.50
C GLN A 64 -12.77 4.23 -5.72
N LYS A 65 -12.11 4.67 -6.81
CA LYS A 65 -12.01 6.08 -7.22
C LYS A 65 -13.39 6.67 -7.45
N ASP A 66 -14.27 5.98 -8.16
CA ASP A 66 -15.62 6.47 -8.46
C ASP A 66 -16.48 6.57 -7.20
N ARG A 67 -16.37 5.57 -6.30
CA ARG A 67 -17.03 5.62 -4.99
C ARG A 67 -16.55 6.81 -4.15
N MET A 68 -15.24 7.07 -4.12
CA MET A 68 -14.65 8.17 -3.37
C MET A 68 -14.99 9.54 -3.95
N LYS A 69 -15.00 9.70 -5.28
CA LYS A 69 -15.43 10.93 -5.94
C LYS A 69 -16.85 11.31 -5.53
N ARG A 70 -17.78 10.35 -5.57
CA ARG A 70 -19.17 10.55 -5.13
C ARG A 70 -19.25 10.92 -3.66
N PHE A 71 -18.51 10.20 -2.80
CA PHE A 71 -18.53 10.44 -1.35
C PHE A 71 -18.00 11.82 -0.97
N LEU A 72 -16.90 12.25 -1.60
CA LEU A 72 -16.26 13.53 -1.29
C LEU A 72 -16.88 14.72 -2.03
N GLY A 73 -17.78 14.48 -2.99
CA GLY A 73 -18.36 15.53 -3.85
C GLY A 73 -17.32 16.21 -4.74
N ILE A 74 -16.31 15.47 -5.21
CA ILE A 74 -15.15 16.00 -5.92
C ILE A 74 -15.25 15.67 -7.41
N GLU A 75 -15.32 16.70 -8.26
CA GLU A 75 -15.30 16.55 -9.72
C GLU A 75 -13.89 16.51 -10.32
N GLN A 76 -12.93 17.11 -9.63
CA GLN A 76 -11.55 17.23 -10.09
C GLN A 76 -10.83 15.87 -10.23
N PRO A 77 -9.75 15.82 -11.03
CA PRO A 77 -8.96 14.60 -11.20
C PRO A 77 -8.46 14.06 -9.87
N LEU A 78 -8.78 12.79 -9.63
CA LEU A 78 -8.44 12.05 -8.44
C LEU A 78 -7.62 10.84 -8.86
N ARG A 79 -6.48 10.60 -8.18
CA ARG A 79 -5.67 9.41 -8.34
C ARG A 79 -5.69 8.62 -7.04
N LEU A 80 -5.95 7.33 -7.16
CA LEU A 80 -5.72 6.38 -6.08
C LEU A 80 -4.46 5.60 -6.41
N HIS A 81 -3.69 5.30 -5.38
CA HIS A 81 -2.53 4.44 -5.50
C HIS A 81 -2.45 3.52 -4.28
N GLU A 82 -2.01 2.29 -4.53
CA GLU A 82 -1.71 1.33 -3.48
C GLU A 82 -0.20 1.10 -3.45
N LYS A 83 0.40 1.18 -2.27
CA LYS A 83 1.76 0.68 -2.02
C LYS A 83 1.75 -0.31 -0.86
N TYR A 84 2.69 -1.22 -0.88
CA TYR A 84 2.87 -2.25 0.14
C TYR A 84 4.20 -1.98 0.82
N ILE A 85 4.12 -1.80 2.14
CA ILE A 85 5.22 -1.37 3.01
C ILE A 85 5.45 -2.47 4.03
N LEU A 86 6.71 -2.69 4.38
CA LEU A 86 7.08 -3.61 5.45
C LEU A 86 7.14 -2.89 6.79
N PHE A 87 6.45 -3.42 7.79
CA PHE A 87 6.54 -2.98 9.17
C PHE A 87 7.17 -4.08 10.03
N GLU A 88 8.11 -3.69 10.86
CA GLU A 88 8.67 -4.54 11.91
C GLU A 88 7.88 -4.34 13.20
N GLN A 89 7.51 -5.43 13.85
CA GLN A 89 6.84 -5.41 15.13
C GLN A 89 7.56 -6.32 16.11
N ASP A 90 8.06 -5.71 17.18
CA ASP A 90 8.53 -6.45 18.34
C ASP A 90 7.34 -7.02 19.11
N VAL A 91 7.28 -8.34 19.15
CA VAL A 91 6.37 -9.06 20.03
C VAL A 91 7.11 -9.17 21.35
N LYS A 92 6.76 -8.33 22.32
CA LYS A 92 7.14 -8.57 23.71
C LYS A 92 6.40 -9.83 24.15
N GLU A 93 7.14 -10.82 24.66
CA GLU A 93 6.58 -11.99 25.33
C GLU A 93 5.68 -11.58 26.50
#